data_AF-A0A3Q4MZK4-F1
#
_entry.id   AF-A0A3Q4MZK4-F1
#
_cell.length_a   1.000
_cell.length_b   1.000
_cell.length_c   1.000
_cell.angle_alpha   90.00
_cell.angle_beta   90.00
_cell.angle_gamma   90.00
#
_symmetry.space_group_name_H-M   'P 1'
#
loop_
_entity.id
_entity.type
_entity.pdbx_description
1 polymer ?
#
loop_
_entity_poly.entity_id
_entity_poly.type
_entity_poly.pdbx_seq_one_letter_code
_entity_poly.pdbx_strand_id
1 'polypeptide(L)'
;MAKLWHLLLLCWAWSPLCLPSSVSFIGTPQECEKAHFVPGYNLGGEGFDIVTMQRKGAYVIDTETWKIGNGNCRMYRNRYMNGEKQKVPVAVVDWRTLPKCSLKVSSVVYDSVETLVSDSTSSVSNNWTIGLDVPVDPSAKVGVGLGGSHSRDSTFAMKKSKQDRYTFLHHSINSTFILNFDKITLNFVLWINIYFLVTERHFFK
;
A
#
# COMPACT_ATOMS: atom_id res chain seq x y z
N MET A 1 -47.84 -26.69 -7.74
CA MET A 1 -46.67 -25.95 -8.26
C MET A 1 -46.67 -24.46 -7.93
N ALA A 2 -47.80 -23.80 -7.64
CA ALA A 2 -47.82 -22.38 -7.27
C ALA A 2 -47.22 -22.05 -5.88
N LYS A 3 -47.36 -22.94 -4.87
CA LYS A 3 -46.83 -22.69 -3.51
C LYS A 3 -45.30 -22.66 -3.39
N LEU A 4 -44.58 -23.36 -4.28
CA LEU A 4 -43.12 -23.40 -4.27
C LEU A 4 -42.51 -22.09 -4.80
N TRP A 5 -43.19 -21.45 -5.74
CA TRP A 5 -42.80 -20.15 -6.29
C TRP A 5 -42.93 -19.01 -5.28
N HIS A 6 -43.97 -19.03 -4.44
CA HIS A 6 -44.11 -18.03 -3.36
C HIS A 6 -43.05 -18.19 -2.26
N LEU A 7 -42.63 -19.42 -1.94
CA LEU A 7 -41.52 -19.69 -1.01
C LEU A 7 -40.17 -19.21 -1.57
N LEU A 8 -39.93 -19.38 -2.87
CA LEU A 8 -38.73 -18.86 -3.52
C LEU A 8 -38.71 -17.32 -3.52
N LEU A 9 -39.83 -16.65 -3.77
CA LEU A 9 -39.91 -15.18 -3.74
C LEU A 9 -39.67 -14.60 -2.32
N LEU A 10 -40.15 -15.28 -1.27
CA LEU A 10 -39.89 -14.88 0.12
C LEU A 10 -38.41 -15.03 0.52
N CYS A 11 -37.70 -16.04 0.00
CA CYS A 11 -36.26 -16.21 0.24
C CYS A 11 -35.39 -15.13 -0.42
N TRP A 12 -35.85 -14.52 -1.53
CA TRP A 12 -35.12 -13.43 -2.19
C TRP A 12 -35.23 -12.10 -1.42
N ALA A 13 -36.33 -11.91 -0.67
CA ALA A 13 -36.51 -10.74 0.20
C ALA A 13 -35.68 -10.80 1.50
N TRP A 14 -35.16 -11.98 1.85
CA TRP A 14 -34.33 -12.21 3.06
C TRP A 14 -32.89 -12.63 2.75
N SER A 15 -32.41 -12.38 1.52
CA SER A 15 -30.97 -12.34 1.35
C SER A 15 -30.43 -11.30 2.32
N PRO A 16 -29.62 -11.67 3.34
CA PRO A 16 -28.99 -10.70 4.19
C PRO A 16 -28.22 -9.83 3.20
N LEU A 17 -28.59 -8.55 3.08
CA LEU A 17 -27.76 -7.62 2.34
C LEU A 17 -26.36 -7.85 2.90
N CYS A 18 -25.44 -8.29 2.05
CA CYS A 18 -24.02 -8.20 2.32
C CYS A 18 -23.75 -6.70 2.43
N LEU A 19 -24.08 -6.09 3.57
CA LEU A 19 -23.79 -4.71 3.81
C LEU A 19 -22.27 -4.61 3.68
N PRO A 20 -21.77 -3.81 2.73
CA PRO A 20 -20.35 -3.61 2.59
C PRO A 20 -19.81 -3.16 3.95
N SER A 21 -18.61 -3.62 4.28
CA SER A 21 -17.88 -3.33 5.52
C SER A 21 -17.58 -1.83 5.74
N SER A 22 -18.11 -0.95 4.89
CA SER A 22 -17.72 0.45 4.72
C SER A 22 -18.75 1.46 5.23
N VAL A 23 -19.77 1.03 6.00
CA VAL A 23 -20.71 2.00 6.58
C VAL A 23 -20.05 2.66 7.79
N SER A 24 -19.69 3.93 7.62
CA SER A 24 -19.20 4.78 8.72
C SER A 24 -20.32 5.10 9.71
N PHE A 25 -19.97 5.28 10.97
CA PHE A 25 -20.87 5.80 12.00
C PHE A 25 -20.14 6.83 12.86
N ILE A 26 -20.91 7.66 13.58
CA ILE A 26 -20.35 8.64 14.51
C ILE A 26 -20.22 7.99 15.89
N GLY A 27 -19.00 7.92 16.40
CA GLY A 27 -18.71 7.46 17.74
C GLY A 27 -18.98 8.54 18.79
N THR A 28 -19.37 8.11 19.99
CA THR A 28 -19.43 9.00 21.17
C THR A 28 -18.02 9.42 21.61
N PRO A 29 -17.87 10.50 22.40
CA PRO A 29 -16.53 10.97 22.81
C PRO A 29 -15.71 9.89 23.53
N GLN A 30 -16.36 9.12 24.41
CA GLN A 30 -15.71 8.03 25.14
C GLN A 30 -15.27 6.88 24.23
N GLU A 31 -16.08 6.53 23.21
CA GLU A 31 -15.71 5.51 22.23
C GLU A 31 -14.53 5.99 21.36
N CYS A 32 -14.54 7.26 20.96
CA CYS A 32 -13.51 7.85 20.12
C CYS A 32 -12.17 8.01 20.81
N GLU A 33 -12.16 8.29 22.11
CA GLU A 33 -10.93 8.32 22.91
C GLU A 33 -10.33 6.92 23.07
N LYS A 34 -11.16 5.90 23.33
CA LYS A 34 -10.72 4.52 23.54
C LYS A 34 -10.31 3.82 22.23
N ALA A 35 -10.97 4.14 21.13
CA ALA A 35 -10.70 3.48 19.85
C ALA A 35 -9.35 3.87 19.28
N HIS A 36 -8.64 2.88 18.76
CA HIS A 36 -7.41 3.12 18.00
C HIS A 36 -7.74 3.45 16.53
N PHE A 37 -6.74 3.99 15.82
CA PHE A 37 -6.87 4.27 14.40
C PHE A 37 -6.90 3.01 13.55
N VAL A 38 -7.58 3.08 12.40
CA VAL A 38 -7.49 2.03 11.38
C VAL A 38 -6.04 1.75 10.97
N PRO A 39 -5.68 0.51 10.61
CA PRO A 39 -4.34 0.19 10.13
C PRO A 39 -3.94 1.06 8.93
N GLY A 40 -2.72 1.60 8.97
CA GLY A 40 -2.17 2.42 7.87
C GLY A 40 -2.75 3.83 7.74
N TYR A 41 -3.46 4.35 8.76
CA TYR A 41 -4.07 5.69 8.74
C TYR A 41 -3.08 6.83 8.42
N ASN A 42 -1.81 6.66 8.81
CA ASN A 42 -0.73 7.62 8.61
C ASN A 42 0.13 7.30 7.38
N LEU A 43 -0.31 6.45 6.46
CA LEU A 43 0.44 6.25 5.21
C LEU A 43 0.05 7.29 4.15
N GLY A 44 -1.18 7.80 4.21
CA GLY A 44 -1.64 8.87 3.33
C GLY A 44 -1.03 10.21 3.73
N GLY A 45 -0.31 10.84 2.82
CA GLY A 45 0.30 12.15 3.06
C GLY A 45 1.65 12.12 3.78
N GLU A 46 2.22 10.95 4.08
CA GLU A 46 3.61 10.85 4.52
C GLU A 46 4.56 11.16 3.35
N GLY A 47 5.51 12.06 3.55
CA GLY A 47 6.53 12.40 2.57
C GLY A 47 7.39 11.20 2.23
N PHE A 48 7.70 11.04 0.94
CA PHE A 48 8.46 9.91 0.41
C PHE A 48 9.65 10.41 -0.40
N ASP A 49 10.83 9.92 -0.07
CA ASP A 49 12.06 10.20 -0.80
C ASP A 49 12.23 9.19 -1.93
N ILE A 50 12.04 9.67 -3.17
CA ILE A 50 12.13 8.83 -4.36
C ILE A 50 13.54 8.27 -4.62
N VAL A 51 14.60 8.96 -4.19
CA VAL A 51 16.00 8.59 -4.45
C VAL A 51 16.43 7.44 -3.54
N THR A 52 16.02 7.50 -2.27
CA THR A 52 16.32 6.48 -1.26
C THR A 52 15.22 5.42 -1.12
N MET A 53 14.04 5.64 -1.71
CA MET A 53 12.84 4.81 -1.54
C MET A 53 12.41 4.69 -0.07
N GLN A 54 12.53 5.78 0.69
CA GLN A 54 12.23 5.81 2.13
C GLN A 54 11.18 6.86 2.48
N ARG A 55 10.39 6.55 3.49
CA ARG A 55 9.44 7.51 4.08
C ARG A 55 10.19 8.49 4.98
N LYS A 56 9.76 9.75 4.98
CA LYS A 56 10.40 10.84 5.73
C LYS A 56 9.77 11.10 7.11
N GLY A 57 8.63 10.50 7.43
CA GLY A 57 7.91 10.78 8.69
C GLY A 57 7.40 12.23 8.83
N ALA A 58 7.41 12.99 7.74
CA ALA A 58 6.85 14.33 7.65
C ALA A 58 5.53 14.26 6.87
N TYR A 59 4.50 14.96 7.32
CA TYR A 59 3.14 14.79 6.80
C TYR A 59 2.64 16.05 6.11
N VAL A 60 2.18 15.92 4.87
CA VAL A 60 1.54 17.01 4.11
C VAL A 60 0.04 17.10 4.35
N ILE A 61 -0.55 16.09 4.99
CA ILE A 61 -1.96 16.03 5.38
C ILE A 61 -2.00 15.73 6.88
N ASP A 62 -2.94 16.36 7.59
CA ASP A 62 -3.18 16.04 8.99
C ASP A 62 -3.85 14.65 9.12
N THR A 63 -3.05 13.67 9.55
CA THR A 63 -3.47 12.29 9.83
C THR A 63 -3.78 12.04 11.30
N GLU A 64 -3.63 13.03 12.17
CA GLU A 64 -3.75 12.85 13.62
C GLU A 64 -5.06 13.43 14.16
N THR A 65 -5.57 14.49 13.55
CA THR A 65 -6.86 15.06 13.96
C THR A 65 -8.00 14.11 13.57
N TRP A 66 -8.71 13.63 14.59
CA TRP A 66 -9.87 12.73 14.45
C TRP A 66 -11.19 13.34 14.96
N LYS A 67 -11.10 14.43 15.74
CA LYS A 67 -12.26 15.10 16.36
C LYS A 67 -12.98 15.96 15.32
N ILE A 68 -14.27 15.68 15.07
CA ILE A 68 -15.11 16.46 14.14
C ILE A 68 -15.84 17.61 14.87
N GLY A 69 -16.01 17.48 16.20
CA GLY A 69 -16.66 18.46 17.07
C GLY A 69 -17.27 17.78 18.29
N ASN A 70 -17.36 18.47 19.42
CA ASN A 70 -17.89 17.95 20.69
C ASN A 70 -17.22 16.64 21.19
N GLY A 71 -16.00 16.35 20.73
CA GLY A 71 -15.29 15.10 21.04
C GLY A 71 -15.70 13.88 20.20
N ASN A 72 -16.66 14.02 19.28
CA ASN A 72 -17.10 12.92 18.41
C ASN A 72 -16.10 12.68 17.26
N CYS A 73 -16.18 11.48 16.67
CA CYS A 73 -15.31 11.05 15.57
C CYS A 73 -16.02 10.14 14.58
N ARG A 74 -15.49 10.06 13.36
CA ARG A 74 -15.92 9.09 12.35
C ARG A 74 -15.25 7.74 12.64
N MET A 75 -16.05 6.69 12.66
CA MET A 75 -15.60 5.32 12.95
C MET A 75 -16.10 4.32 11.92
N TYR A 76 -15.36 3.22 11.81
CA TYR A 76 -15.70 2.06 10.99
C TYR A 76 -15.62 0.79 11.83
N ARG A 77 -16.39 -0.22 11.43
CA ARG A 77 -16.32 -1.54 12.05
C ARG A 77 -15.44 -2.46 11.23
N ASN A 78 -14.25 -2.76 11.73
CA ASN A 78 -13.27 -3.58 11.01
C ASN A 78 -13.56 -5.08 11.20
N ARG A 79 -14.23 -5.69 10.22
CA ARG A 79 -14.56 -7.12 10.25
C ARG A 79 -13.34 -8.05 10.22
N TYR A 80 -12.17 -7.56 9.76
CA TYR A 80 -10.92 -8.32 9.76
C TYR A 80 -10.21 -8.31 11.12
N MET A 81 -10.66 -7.46 12.03
CA MET A 81 -10.17 -7.37 13.41
C MET A 81 -11.33 -7.60 14.37
N ASN A 82 -12.04 -8.73 14.21
CA ASN A 82 -13.15 -9.15 15.07
C ASN A 82 -14.31 -8.14 15.18
N GLY A 83 -14.49 -7.30 14.16
CA GLY A 83 -15.51 -6.27 14.18
C GLY A 83 -15.22 -5.15 15.16
N GLU A 84 -13.95 -4.86 15.44
CA GLU A 84 -13.52 -3.76 16.28
C GLU A 84 -13.94 -2.40 15.70
N LYS A 85 -14.31 -1.47 16.59
CA LYS A 85 -14.64 -0.09 16.21
C LYS A 85 -13.35 0.71 16.16
N GLN A 86 -12.99 1.18 14.98
CA GLN A 86 -11.74 1.92 14.73
C GLN A 86 -12.06 3.31 14.21
N LYS A 87 -11.30 4.31 14.66
CA LYS A 87 -11.47 5.70 14.22
C LYS A 87 -10.59 6.01 13.02
N VAL A 88 -10.98 7.06 12.28
CA VAL A 88 -10.20 7.58 11.16
C VAL A 88 -9.88 9.06 11.36
N PRO A 89 -8.79 9.56 10.75
CA PRO A 89 -8.53 10.99 10.68
C PRO A 89 -9.67 11.73 9.96
N VAL A 90 -9.88 13.00 10.28
CA VAL A 90 -10.91 13.84 9.66
C VAL A 90 -10.69 13.93 8.14
N ALA A 91 -9.42 13.95 7.70
CA ALA A 91 -9.02 13.97 6.29
C ALA A 91 -9.39 12.69 5.50
N VAL A 92 -9.70 11.57 6.19
CA VAL A 92 -10.14 10.32 5.55
C VAL A 92 -11.64 10.35 5.36
N VAL A 93 -12.10 10.35 4.11
CA VAL A 93 -13.53 10.39 3.79
C VAL A 93 -14.16 9.04 3.62
N ASP A 94 -13.43 8.10 3.02
CA ASP A 94 -13.95 6.75 2.85
C ASP A 94 -12.87 5.71 3.13
N TRP A 95 -13.04 5.03 4.26
CA TRP A 95 -12.25 3.87 4.63
C TRP A 95 -12.95 2.59 4.22
N ARG A 96 -12.31 1.81 3.35
CA ARG A 96 -12.85 0.54 2.88
C ARG A 96 -11.81 -0.57 2.92
N THR A 97 -12.16 -1.66 3.56
CA THR A 97 -11.38 -2.90 3.45
C THR A 97 -11.86 -3.64 2.21
N LEU A 98 -11.01 -3.73 1.18
CA LEU A 98 -11.26 -4.56 0.01
C LEU A 98 -10.38 -5.81 0.11
N PRO A 99 -10.94 -6.98 0.44
CA PRO A 99 -10.16 -8.21 0.53
C PRO A 99 -9.78 -8.68 -0.87
N LYS A 100 -8.65 -8.21 -1.38
CA LYS A 100 -7.96 -8.85 -2.50
C LYS A 100 -6.57 -9.23 -2.03
N CYS A 101 -6.50 -10.28 -1.23
CA CYS A 101 -5.25 -10.97 -0.96
C CYS A 101 -5.15 -12.13 -1.94
N SER A 102 -4.19 -12.05 -2.86
CA SER A 102 -3.76 -13.21 -3.63
C SER A 102 -2.42 -13.61 -3.07
N LEU A 103 -2.37 -14.73 -2.35
CA LEU A 103 -1.12 -15.31 -1.86
C LEU A 103 -0.37 -15.90 -3.05
N LYS A 104 0.23 -15.01 -3.85
CA LYS A 104 1.12 -15.32 -4.95
C LYS A 104 2.50 -14.85 -4.54
N VAL A 105 3.44 -15.77 -4.58
CA VAL A 105 4.86 -15.44 -4.47
C VAL A 105 5.34 -15.13 -5.89
N SER A 106 5.70 -13.89 -6.15
CA SER A 106 6.49 -13.54 -7.32
C SER A 106 7.96 -13.74 -7.00
N SER A 107 8.70 -14.34 -7.93
CA SER A 107 10.14 -14.54 -7.84
C SER A 107 10.76 -14.03 -9.13
N VAL A 108 11.69 -13.08 -9.02
CA VAL A 108 12.35 -12.47 -10.18
C VAL A 108 13.86 -12.54 -9.98
N VAL A 109 14.58 -12.91 -11.03
CA VAL A 109 16.05 -12.91 -11.08
C VAL A 109 16.50 -11.70 -11.89
N TYR A 110 17.43 -10.92 -11.36
CA TYR A 110 18.06 -9.78 -12.01
C TYR A 110 19.53 -10.08 -12.26
N ASP A 111 19.99 -9.79 -13.45
CA ASP A 111 21.36 -9.98 -13.91
C ASP A 111 22.27 -8.79 -13.62
N SER A 112 21.69 -7.66 -13.20
CA SER A 112 22.36 -6.38 -13.07
C SER A 112 21.71 -5.54 -11.97
N VAL A 113 22.44 -4.51 -11.52
CA VAL A 113 21.94 -3.59 -10.48
C VAL A 113 20.82 -2.71 -11.06
N GLU A 114 20.98 -2.32 -12.32
CA GLU A 114 20.11 -1.42 -13.04
C GLU A 114 18.71 -2.03 -13.20
N THR A 115 18.61 -3.32 -13.54
CA THR A 115 17.32 -4.00 -13.67
C THR A 115 16.63 -4.19 -12.33
N LEU A 116 17.38 -4.51 -11.27
CA LEU A 116 16.85 -4.59 -9.90
C LEU A 116 16.28 -3.24 -9.43
N VAL A 117 17.03 -2.15 -9.62
CA VAL A 117 16.61 -0.81 -9.19
C VAL A 117 15.43 -0.31 -10.01
N SER A 118 15.45 -0.53 -11.33
CA SER A 118 14.32 -0.20 -12.21
C SER A 118 13.04 -0.89 -11.76
N ASP A 119 13.11 -2.16 -11.39
CA ASP A 119 11.93 -2.91 -10.94
C ASP A 119 11.46 -2.43 -9.56
N SER A 120 12.37 -2.19 -8.61
CA SER A 120 12.04 -1.64 -7.29
C SER A 120 11.30 -0.29 -7.39
N THR A 121 11.75 0.60 -8.28
CA THR A 121 11.11 1.91 -8.51
C THR A 121 9.77 1.83 -9.23
N SER A 122 9.49 0.74 -9.96
CA SER A 122 8.20 0.54 -10.65
C SER A 122 7.00 0.45 -9.70
N SER A 123 7.25 0.25 -8.41
CA SER A 123 6.23 0.32 -7.35
C SER A 123 5.59 1.70 -7.21
N VAL A 124 6.26 2.75 -7.69
CA VAL A 124 5.72 4.12 -7.74
C VAL A 124 4.85 4.25 -8.99
N SER A 125 3.53 4.16 -8.80
CA SER A 125 2.57 4.05 -9.91
C SER A 125 2.22 5.37 -10.60
N ASN A 126 2.50 6.51 -9.96
CA ASN A 126 2.28 7.84 -10.55
C ASN A 126 3.54 8.34 -11.27
N ASN A 127 3.35 9.25 -12.22
CA ASN A 127 4.46 9.96 -12.83
C ASN A 127 5.00 11.02 -11.86
N TRP A 128 5.91 10.58 -10.99
CA TRP A 128 6.51 11.40 -9.93
C TRP A 128 7.43 12.51 -10.48
N THR A 129 7.83 12.45 -11.75
CA THR A 129 8.71 13.47 -12.35
C THR A 129 7.95 14.71 -12.85
N ILE A 130 6.61 14.67 -12.89
CA ILE A 130 5.80 15.81 -13.34
C ILE A 130 6.01 17.01 -12.39
N GLY A 131 6.30 18.18 -12.97
CA GLY A 131 6.48 19.42 -12.21
C GLY A 131 7.83 19.53 -11.48
N LEU A 132 8.72 18.56 -11.66
CA LEU A 132 10.10 18.61 -11.21
C LEU A 132 11.02 18.87 -12.41
N ASP A 133 11.98 19.77 -12.24
CA ASP A 133 13.05 19.98 -13.22
C ASP A 133 14.11 18.88 -13.07
N VAL A 134 13.73 17.66 -13.47
CA VAL A 134 14.64 16.53 -13.50
C VAL A 134 15.34 16.55 -14.86
N PRO A 135 16.68 16.61 -14.92
CA PRO A 135 17.40 16.57 -16.18
C PRO A 135 17.25 15.19 -16.82
N VAL A 136 16.19 15.03 -17.60
CA VAL A 136 16.01 13.91 -18.52
C VAL A 136 16.65 14.29 -19.84
N ASP A 137 17.91 13.91 -20.02
CA ASP A 137 18.49 13.90 -21.36
C ASP A 137 17.63 12.97 -22.26
N PRO A 138 17.05 13.45 -23.37
CA PRO A 138 16.21 12.65 -24.25
C PRO A 138 16.93 11.43 -24.85
N SER A 139 18.26 11.44 -24.89
CA SER A 139 19.11 10.37 -25.41
C SER A 139 19.51 9.34 -24.36
N ALA A 140 19.31 9.66 -23.07
CA ALA A 140 19.68 8.80 -21.97
C ALA A 140 18.40 8.30 -21.27
N LYS A 141 18.26 6.98 -21.10
CA LYS A 141 17.17 6.36 -20.31
C LYS A 141 17.35 6.62 -18.80
N VAL A 142 17.61 7.87 -18.40
CA VAL A 142 18.10 8.27 -17.06
C VAL A 142 16.99 8.50 -16.05
N GLY A 143 15.72 8.55 -16.48
CA GLY A 143 14.58 8.45 -15.56
C GLY A 143 14.63 7.18 -14.69
N VAL A 144 15.30 6.14 -15.19
CA VAL A 144 15.55 4.85 -14.52
C VAL A 144 16.70 4.94 -13.48
N GLY A 145 17.52 5.99 -13.52
CA GLY A 145 18.75 6.11 -12.73
C GLY A 145 18.68 7.00 -11.49
N LEU A 146 17.63 7.80 -11.31
CA LEU A 146 17.50 8.69 -10.14
C LEU A 146 16.66 8.08 -9.03
N GLY A 147 15.47 7.58 -9.36
CA GLY A 147 14.63 6.86 -8.42
C GLY A 147 15.36 5.62 -7.91
N GLY A 148 15.32 5.38 -6.59
CA GLY A 148 15.94 4.22 -5.97
C GLY A 148 17.47 4.13 -6.07
N SER A 149 18.16 5.12 -6.63
CA SER A 149 19.62 5.11 -6.82
C SER A 149 20.40 4.98 -5.51
N HIS A 150 19.87 5.51 -4.40
CA HIS A 150 20.43 5.39 -3.06
C HIS A 150 19.54 4.56 -2.13
N SER A 151 18.71 3.70 -2.70
CA SER A 151 17.94 2.74 -1.93
C SER A 151 18.85 1.72 -1.24
N ARG A 152 18.29 1.01 -0.26
CA ARG A 152 18.99 -0.10 0.39
C ARG A 152 19.33 -1.19 -0.62
N ASP A 153 18.41 -1.46 -1.55
CA ASP A 153 18.56 -2.48 -2.58
C ASP A 153 19.66 -2.09 -3.58
N SER A 154 19.68 -0.84 -4.05
CA SER A 154 20.75 -0.34 -4.92
C SER A 154 22.10 -0.35 -4.23
N THR A 155 22.18 0.14 -2.98
CA THR A 155 23.42 0.19 -2.21
C THR A 155 23.99 -1.20 -1.99
N PHE A 156 23.12 -2.16 -1.64
CA PHE A 156 23.47 -3.55 -1.47
C PHE A 156 23.97 -4.17 -2.78
N ALA A 157 23.20 -4.03 -3.86
CA ALA A 157 23.50 -4.63 -5.15
C ALA A 157 24.78 -4.05 -5.76
N MET A 158 24.96 -2.73 -5.73
CA MET A 158 26.21 -2.06 -6.13
C MET A 158 27.41 -2.55 -5.34
N LYS A 159 27.27 -2.72 -4.02
CA LYS A 159 28.36 -3.24 -3.17
C LYS A 159 28.76 -4.65 -3.59
N LYS A 160 27.80 -5.50 -3.96
CA LYS A 160 28.06 -6.87 -4.42
C LYS A 160 28.65 -6.91 -5.82
N SER A 161 28.13 -6.15 -6.77
CA SER A 161 28.64 -6.10 -8.14
C SER A 161 30.06 -5.53 -8.23
N LYS A 162 30.50 -4.74 -7.25
CA LYS A 162 31.92 -4.30 -7.13
C LYS A 162 32.86 -5.40 -6.65
N GLN A 163 32.35 -6.45 -6.00
CA GLN A 163 33.16 -7.54 -5.45
C GLN A 163 33.35 -8.66 -6.48
N ASP A 164 32.29 -9.01 -7.20
CA ASP A 164 32.29 -10.06 -8.22
C ASP A 164 31.03 -9.93 -9.08
N ARG A 165 30.86 -10.82 -10.06
CA ARG A 165 29.62 -10.97 -10.83
C ARG A 165 28.56 -11.68 -9.98
N TYR A 166 27.49 -10.96 -9.66
CA TYR A 166 26.34 -11.50 -8.92
C TYR A 166 25.07 -11.43 -9.77
N THR A 167 24.17 -12.38 -9.51
CA THR A 167 22.75 -12.29 -9.84
C THR A 167 21.96 -12.01 -8.57
N PHE A 168 20.83 -11.32 -8.70
CA PHE A 168 19.98 -10.93 -7.58
C PHE A 168 18.63 -11.62 -7.69
N LEU A 169 18.10 -12.08 -6.57
CA LEU A 169 16.79 -12.73 -6.50
C LEU A 169 15.88 -11.88 -5.61
N HIS A 170 14.68 -11.58 -6.12
CA HIS A 170 13.64 -10.86 -5.37
C HIS A 170 12.40 -11.73 -5.23
N HIS A 171 11.94 -11.88 -3.99
CA HIS A 171 10.65 -12.51 -3.69
C HIS A 171 9.69 -11.49 -3.09
N SER A 172 8.50 -11.39 -3.67
CA SER A 172 7.45 -10.48 -3.20
C SER A 172 6.11 -11.18 -3.00
N ILE A 173 5.40 -10.73 -1.96
CA ILE A 173 4.03 -11.14 -1.63
C ILE A 173 3.16 -9.88 -1.60
N ASN A 174 2.05 -9.92 -2.35
CA ASN A 174 1.19 -8.75 -2.55
C ASN A 174 -0.16 -8.89 -1.85
N SER A 175 -0.51 -7.87 -1.08
CA SER A 175 -1.85 -7.69 -0.49
C SER A 175 -2.31 -6.25 -0.69
N THR A 176 -3.53 -6.03 -1.19
CA THR A 176 -4.04 -4.67 -1.45
C THR A 176 -5.09 -4.26 -0.42
N PHE A 177 -4.97 -3.05 0.12
CA PHE A 177 -5.95 -2.37 0.97
C PHE A 177 -6.22 -0.96 0.41
N ILE A 178 -7.45 -0.47 0.38
CA ILE A 178 -7.77 0.81 -0.29
C ILE A 178 -8.24 1.85 0.73
N LEU A 179 -7.60 3.02 0.75
CA LEU A 179 -7.95 4.14 1.63
C LEU A 179 -8.25 5.36 0.77
N ASN A 180 -9.42 5.98 0.93
CA ASN A 180 -9.76 7.22 0.23
C ASN A 180 -9.66 8.41 1.17
N PHE A 181 -8.76 9.33 0.85
CA PHE A 181 -8.64 10.62 1.48
C PHE A 181 -9.35 11.64 0.58
N ASP A 182 -10.06 12.62 1.15
CA ASP A 182 -10.73 13.62 0.33
C ASP A 182 -9.69 14.36 -0.53
N LYS A 183 -9.89 14.29 -1.86
CA LYS A 183 -9.02 14.73 -2.97
C LYS A 183 -7.94 13.77 -3.46
N ILE A 184 -7.65 12.66 -2.80
CA ILE A 184 -6.68 11.66 -3.29
C ILE A 184 -7.19 10.23 -3.04
N THR A 185 -7.58 9.53 -4.10
CA THR A 185 -7.77 8.07 -4.04
C THR A 185 -6.41 7.41 -3.95
N LEU A 186 -6.06 6.87 -2.78
CA LEU A 186 -4.83 6.13 -2.57
C LEU A 186 -5.14 4.63 -2.56
N ASN A 187 -4.70 3.93 -3.61
CA ASN A 187 -4.67 2.47 -3.60
C ASN A 187 -3.39 2.05 -2.88
N PHE A 188 -3.50 1.55 -1.65
CA PHE A 188 -2.35 1.03 -0.92
C PHE A 188 -2.15 -0.45 -1.26
N VAL A 189 -1.02 -0.78 -1.88
CA VAL A 189 -0.56 -2.16 -1.97
C VAL A 189 0.48 -2.36 -0.88
N LEU A 190 0.18 -3.24 0.07
CA LEU A 190 1.16 -3.69 1.05
C LEU A 190 2.01 -4.77 0.38
N TRP A 191 3.26 -4.42 0.09
CA TRP A 191 4.30 -5.36 -0.36
C TRP A 191 5.05 -5.84 0.88
N ILE A 192 4.98 -7.15 1.15
CA ILE A 192 5.91 -7.77 2.10
C ILE A 192 7.10 -8.25 1.28
N ASN A 193 8.20 -7.51 1.35
CA ASN A 193 9.46 -7.87 0.71
C ASN A 193 10.23 -8.82 1.62
N ILE A 194 10.43 -10.07 1.19
CA ILE A 194 11.32 -11.01 1.87
C ILE A 194 12.51 -11.24 0.95
N TYR A 195 13.66 -10.68 1.33
CA TYR A 195 14.90 -10.85 0.59
C TYR A 195 15.56 -12.17 0.99
N PHE A 196 15.55 -13.16 0.11
CA PHE A 196 16.43 -14.32 0.20
C PHE A 196 17.54 -14.17 -0.83
N LEU A 197 18.80 -14.17 -0.39
CA LEU A 197 19.92 -14.38 -1.30
C LEU A 197 20.04 -15.86 -1.61
N VAL A 198 19.81 -16.22 -2.87
CA VAL A 198 20.42 -17.42 -3.45
C VAL A 198 21.67 -16.95 -4.17
N THR A 199 22.83 -17.16 -3.56
CA THR A 199 24.12 -16.96 -4.22
C THR A 199 24.40 -18.14 -5.14
N GLU A 200 24.06 -18.06 -6.43
CA GLU A 200 24.70 -18.92 -7.42
C GLU A 200 26.01 -18.28 -7.85
N ARG A 201 27.10 -18.73 -7.21
CA ARG A 201 28.45 -18.46 -7.67
C ARG A 201 28.65 -19.28 -8.95
N HIS A 202 28.41 -18.69 -10.12
CA HIS A 202 28.90 -19.26 -11.36
C HIS A 202 30.44 -19.20 -11.34
N PHE A 203 31.08 -20.26 -10.85
CA PHE A 203 32.44 -20.59 -11.22
C PHE A 203 32.45 -20.84 -12.72
N PHE A 204 32.77 -19.81 -13.52
CA PHE A 204 33.38 -20.08 -14.80
C PHE A 204 34.78 -20.61 -14.51
N LYS A 205 34.94 -21.90 -14.74
CA LYS A 205 36.25 -22.56 -14.82
C LYS A 205 36.88 -22.22 -16.16
#